data_AF-A0A953AF09-F1
#
_entry.id   AF-A0A953AF09-F1
#
_cell.length_a   1.000
_cell.length_b   1.000
_cell.length_c   1.000
_cell.angle_alpha   90.00
_cell.angle_beta   90.00
_cell.angle_gamma   90.00
#
_symmetry.space_group_name_H-M   'P 1'
#
loop_
_entity.id
_entity.type
_entity.pdbx_description
1 polymer ?
#
loop_
_entity_poly.entity_id
_entity_poly.type
_entity_poly.pdbx_seq_one_letter_code
_entity_poly.pdbx_strand_id
1 'polypeptide(L)' 'LRSPLPPRTLDGLKRRTGAMLGECQGNLCLPRLIELFQQELGRDPLSLEKHAPGSRLLNERLTRLENIAAHSGEEPKRAL' A
#
# COMPACT_ATOMS: atom_id res chain seq x y z
N LEU A 1 8.74 -11.86 5.06
CA LEU A 1 9.52 -10.61 5.19
C LEU A 1 10.91 -10.82 5.79
N ARG A 2 11.11 -11.88 6.58
CA ARG A 2 12.42 -12.24 7.16
C ARG A 2 13.21 -13.27 6.32
N SER A 3 13.19 -13.13 4.99
CA SER A 3 14.01 -13.96 4.11
C SER A 3 15.40 -13.35 3.91
N PRO A 4 16.43 -14.13 3.52
CA PRO A 4 17.77 -13.60 3.23
C PRO A 4 17.76 -12.43 2.24
N LEU A 5 16.81 -12.46 1.29
CA LEU A 5 16.48 -11.36 0.40
C LEU A 5 15.03 -10.94 0.64
N PRO A 6 14.76 -9.98 1.54
CA PRO A 6 13.41 -9.56 1.87
C PRO A 6 12.78 -8.78 0.70
N PRO A 7 11.51 -9.05 0.32
CA PRO A 7 10.85 -8.25 -0.70
C PRO A 7 10.66 -6.82 -0.17
N ARG A 8 11.02 -5.83 -0.99
CA ARG A 8 10.87 -4.40 -0.67
C ARG A 8 9.68 -3.74 -1.36
N THR A 9 9.01 -4.49 -2.24
CA THR A 9 7.87 -4.05 -3.04
C THR A 9 6.76 -5.10 -2.99
N LEU A 10 5.52 -4.68 -3.29
CA LEU A 10 4.37 -5.59 -3.34
C LEU A 10 4.48 -6.61 -4.45
N ASP A 11 4.97 -6.23 -5.63
CA ASP A 11 5.21 -7.19 -6.71
C ASP A 11 6.29 -8.22 -6.32
N GLY A 12 7.30 -7.78 -5.57
CA GLY A 12 8.30 -8.68 -4.99
C GLY A 12 7.68 -9.69 -4.02
N LEU A 13 6.73 -9.26 -3.18
CA LEU A 13 5.98 -10.16 -2.30
C LEU A 13 5.10 -11.13 -3.11
N LYS A 14 4.32 -10.60 -4.06
CA LYS A 14 3.42 -11.35 -4.93
C LYS A 14 4.15 -12.46 -5.69
N ARG A 15 5.30 -12.15 -6.32
CA ARG A 15 6.10 -13.15 -7.07
C ARG A 15 6.70 -14.24 -6.17
N ARG A 16 6.96 -13.96 -4.89
CA ARG A 16 7.57 -14.91 -3.95
C ARG A 16 6.58 -15.77 -3.18
N THR A 17 5.37 -15.26 -2.96
CA THR A 17 4.41 -15.88 -2.02
C THR A 17 3.06 -16.21 -2.66
N GLY A 18 2.76 -15.67 -3.84
CA GLY A 18 1.43 -15.77 -4.45
C GLY A 18 0.35 -14.94 -3.75
N ALA A 19 0.70 -14.14 -2.74
CA ALA A 19 -0.24 -13.20 -2.13
C ALA A 19 -0.86 -12.30 -3.20
N MET A 20 -2.14 -11.95 -3.01
CA MET A 20 -2.94 -11.11 -3.92
C MET A 20 -3.30 -11.76 -5.28
N LEU A 21 -3.00 -13.05 -5.50
CA LEU A 21 -3.34 -13.76 -6.75
C LEU A 21 -4.66 -14.55 -6.72
N GLY A 22 -5.41 -14.53 -5.62
CA GLY A 22 -6.73 -15.18 -5.53
C GLY A 22 -7.85 -14.36 -6.19
N GLU A 23 -9.09 -14.86 -6.18
CA GLU A 23 -10.25 -14.19 -6.82
C GLU A 23 -10.44 -12.72 -6.39
N CYS A 24 -10.13 -12.41 -5.13
CA CYS A 24 -10.22 -11.04 -4.60
C CYS A 24 -9.11 -10.08 -5.08
N GLN A 25 -8.08 -10.59 -5.78
CA GLN A 25 -6.97 -9.80 -6.33
C GLN A 25 -6.29 -8.86 -5.33
N GLY A 26 -6.25 -9.26 -4.05
CA GLY A 26 -5.63 -8.47 -2.98
C GLY A 26 -6.57 -7.49 -2.26
N ASN A 27 -7.83 -7.36 -2.67
CA ASN A 27 -8.77 -6.42 -2.05
C ASN A 27 -8.97 -6.66 -0.54
N LEU A 28 -8.80 -7.91 -0.09
CA LEU A 28 -8.93 -8.29 1.33
C LEU A 28 -7.59 -8.21 2.08
N CYS A 29 -6.52 -8.75 1.51
CA CYS A 29 -5.25 -8.90 2.24
C CYS A 29 -4.33 -7.67 2.13
N LEU A 30 -4.51 -6.80 1.13
CA LEU A 30 -3.61 -5.68 0.88
C LEU A 30 -3.48 -4.71 2.07
N PRO A 31 -4.56 -4.27 2.74
CA PRO A 31 -4.44 -3.40 3.93
C PRO A 31 -3.56 -4.03 5.01
N ARG A 32 -3.78 -5.32 5.31
CA ARG A 32 -2.99 -6.06 6.29
C ARG A 32 -1.54 -6.26 5.85
N LEU A 33 -1.28 -6.44 4.56
CA LEU A 33 0.08 -6.54 4.05
C LEU A 33 0.85 -5.23 4.23
N ILE A 34 0.20 -4.08 4.02
CA ILE A 34 0.81 -2.77 4.24
C ILE A 34 1.20 -2.60 5.72
N GLU A 35 0.30 -2.94 6.65
CA GLU A 35 0.59 -2.95 8.09
C GLU A 35 1.78 -3.85 8.43
N LEU A 36 1.82 -5.07 7.87
CA LEU A 36 2.93 -6.01 8.10
C LEU A 36 4.27 -5.47 7.54
N PHE A 37 4.25 -4.81 6.38
CA PHE A 37 5.44 -4.17 5.84
C PHE A 37 5.94 -3.05 6.75
N GLN A 38 5.04 -2.23 7.28
CA GLN A 38 5.39 -1.19 8.24
C GLN A 38 6.01 -1.79 9.51
N GLN A 39 5.37 -2.79 10.10
CA GLN A 39 5.82 -3.46 11.32
C GLN A 39 7.18 -4.14 11.14
N GLU A 40 7.39 -4.83 10.02
CA GLU A 40 8.61 -5.63 9.80
C GLU A 40 9.78 -4.82 9.24
N LEU A 41 9.51 -3.77 8.46
CA LEU A 41 10.55 -2.97 7.80
C LEU A 41 10.77 -1.59 8.44
N GLY A 42 9.90 -1.17 9.36
CA GLY A 42 9.98 0.14 10.02
C GLY A 42 9.82 1.32 9.07
N ARG A 43 9.14 1.14 7.94
CA ARG A 43 8.96 2.17 6.91
C ARG A 43 7.56 2.77 6.96
N ASP A 44 7.46 4.05 6.61
CA ASP A 44 6.19 4.73 6.40
C ASP A 44 5.36 3.98 5.33
N PRO A 45 4.09 3.61 5.60
CA PRO A 45 3.17 3.05 4.61
C PRO A 45 3.13 3.81 3.28
N LEU A 46 3.25 5.16 3.30
CA LEU A 46 3.26 5.98 2.07
C LEU A 46 4.50 5.75 1.20
N SER A 47 5.59 5.25 1.80
CA SER A 47 6.82 4.93 1.07
C SER A 47 6.79 3.57 0.38
N LEU A 48 5.72 2.77 0.57
CA LEU A 48 5.63 1.44 -0.03
C LEU A 48 5.40 1.52 -1.54
N GLU A 49 6.32 0.91 -2.29
CA GLU A 49 6.30 0.90 -3.75
C GLU A 49 5.70 -0.40 -4.29
N LYS A 50 4.97 -0.30 -5.40
CA LYS A 50 4.38 -1.46 -6.07
C LYS A 50 5.44 -2.31 -6.75
N HIS A 51 6.29 -1.69 -7.58
CA HIS A 51 7.29 -2.41 -8.39
C HIS A 51 8.57 -1.61 -8.61
N ALA A 52 8.46 -0.39 -9.12
CA ALA A 52 9.58 0.48 -9.50
C ALA A 52 9.74 1.66 -8.54
N PRO A 53 10.94 2.27 -8.47
CA PRO A 53 11.16 3.50 -7.72
C PRO A 53 10.12 4.58 -8.08
N GLY A 54 9.51 5.20 -7.07
CA GLY A 54 8.47 6.21 -7.25
C GLY A 54 7.06 5.67 -7.53
N SER A 55 6.88 4.35 -7.72
CA SER A 55 5.56 3.72 -7.89
C SER A 55 4.84 3.52 -6.55
N ARG A 56 4.64 4.61 -5.81
CA ARG A 56 3.97 4.60 -4.50
C ARG A 56 2.55 4.05 -4.62
N LEU A 57 2.26 3.08 -3.76
CA LEU A 57 0.94 2.44 -3.72
C LEU A 57 -0.12 3.38 -3.13
N LEU A 58 0.27 4.12 -2.11
CA LEU A 58 -0.61 5.01 -1.36
C LEU A 58 -0.27 6.46 -1.69
N ASN A 59 -1.28 7.32 -1.65
CA ASN A 59 -1.12 8.75 -1.64
C ASN A 59 -1.66 9.32 -0.31
N GLU A 60 -1.29 10.56 0.01
CA GLU A 60 -1.66 11.22 1.26
C GLU A 60 -3.17 11.35 1.47
N ARG A 61 -3.97 11.28 0.40
CA ARG A 61 -5.44 11.32 0.51
C ARG A 61 -6.03 10.03 1.07
N LEU A 62 -5.43 8.88 0.77
CA LEU A 62 -5.98 7.56 1.08
C LEU A 62 -5.55 7.00 2.45
N THR A 63 -4.61 7.65 3.14
CA THR A 63 -3.93 7.05 4.31
C THR A 63 -4.63 7.23 5.64
N ARG A 64 -5.91 7.63 5.66
CA ARG A 64 -6.55 8.00 6.93
C ARG A 64 -8.02 7.62 6.99
N LEU A 65 -8.35 6.72 7.92
CA LEU A 65 -9.70 6.64 8.48
C LEU A 65 -10.07 7.95 9.21
N GLU A 66 -9.08 8.74 9.65
CA GLU A 66 -9.28 10.06 10.27
C GLU A 66 -9.47 11.22 9.26
N ASN A 67 -9.24 11.03 7.94
CA ASN A 67 -9.35 12.13 6.95
C ASN A 67 -10.81 12.44 6.56
N ILE A 68 -11.75 11.54 6.84
CA ILE A 68 -13.17 11.76 6.56
C ILE A 68 -13.71 12.94 7.39
N ALA A 69 -13.18 13.16 8.59
CA ALA A 69 -13.58 14.28 9.45
C ALA A 69 -12.97 15.64 9.02
N ALA A 70 -11.88 15.63 8.24
CA ALA A 70 -11.11 16.84 7.93
C ALA A 70 -11.47 17.50 6.59
N HIS A 71 -12.30 16.87 5.75
CA HIS A 71 -12.56 17.32 4.37
C HIS A 71 -14.03 17.68 4.09
N SER A 72 -14.78 18.14 5.09
CA SER A 72 -16.11 18.74 4.91
C SER A 72 -16.12 20.10 4.15
N GLY A 73 -15.06 20.42 3.38
CA GLY A 73 -14.91 21.76 2.80
C GLY A 73 -14.12 21.94 1.51
N GLU A 74 -13.66 20.89 0.80
CA GLU A 74 -12.93 21.11 -0.47
C GLU A 74 -13.59 20.36 -1.64
N GLU A 75 -14.18 21.11 -2.57
CA GLU A 75 -14.79 20.59 -3.79
C GLU A 75 -13.76 19.90 -4.72
N PRO A 76 -14.13 18.81 -5.41
CA PRO A 76 -13.24 18.15 -6.34
C PRO A 76 -13.03 19.03 -7.58
N LYS A 77 -11.81 19.54 -7.77
CA LYS A 77 -11.40 20.15 -9.05
C LYS A 77 -11.52 19.09 -10.14
N ARG A 78 -12.55 19.28 -10.96
CA ARG A 78 -12.89 18.58 -12.20
C ARG A 78 -11.61 18.34 -13.02
N ALA A 79 -11.22 17.08 -13.17
CA ALA A 79 -10.26 16.71 -14.20
C ALA A 79 -11.01 16.74 -15.54
N LEU A 80 -10.50 17.57 -16.44
CA LEU A 80 -10.93 17.71 -17.83
C LEU A 80 -10.82 16.39 -18.59
#